data_AF-A0A101B7R3-F1
#
_entry.id   AF-A0A101B7R3-F1
#
_cell.length_a   1.000
_cell.length_b   1.000
_cell.length_c   1.000
_cell.angle_alpha   90.00
_cell.angle_beta   90.00
_cell.angle_gamma   90.00
#
_symmetry.space_group_name_H-M   'P 1'
#
loop_
_entity.id
_entity.type
_entity.pdbx_description
1 polymer ?
#
loop_
_entity_poly.entity_id
_entity_poly.type
_entity_poly.pdbx_seq_one_letter_code
_entity_poly.pdbx_strand_id
1 'polypeptide(L)'
;MPGSRVDRYDEMRRAWIAAHQGVWTIQRRRAEQLGRRVRARQRHIASAVPDPHDDTLLPPLWLRTAQSPASQLEVVGVLALALVLPLGWLAGRIFHATLTRQIPGTLRAYPIPAMLWSGVVLGAPIVVLSCWVVSLRDGALTAWLCAQLAATPAVAGVYGIADGWLAVPGSTQWWPLTPAQRPLNSAEAAQILGGYDINGPGVIDAQALNEVGERSRP
;
A
#
# COMPACT_ATOMS: atom_id res chain seq x y z
N MET A 1 -12.68 -19.65 -5.01
CA MET A 1 -13.63 -19.75 -3.89
C MET A 1 -13.84 -18.37 -3.29
N PRO A 2 -15.09 -17.91 -3.07
CA PRO A 2 -15.34 -16.73 -2.25
C PRO A 2 -14.85 -17.01 -0.83
N GLY A 3 -14.03 -16.11 -0.28
CA GLY A 3 -13.53 -16.22 1.09
C GLY A 3 -12.13 -16.81 1.22
N SER A 4 -11.14 -16.22 0.55
CA SER A 4 -9.77 -16.36 1.02
C SER A 4 -9.69 -15.87 2.47
N ARG A 5 -8.84 -16.46 3.33
CA ARG A 5 -8.68 -15.97 4.74
C ARG A 5 -8.49 -14.45 4.76
N VAL A 6 -7.75 -13.92 3.79
CA VAL A 6 -7.47 -12.49 3.62
C VAL A 6 -8.76 -11.68 3.45
N ASP A 7 -9.69 -12.09 2.59
CA ASP A 7 -10.94 -11.36 2.38
C ASP A 7 -11.83 -11.36 3.62
N ARG A 8 -11.85 -12.44 4.40
CA ARG A 8 -12.62 -12.52 5.65
C ARG A 8 -12.10 -11.53 6.69
N TYR A 9 -10.77 -11.47 6.86
CA TYR A 9 -10.15 -10.51 7.77
C TYR A 9 -10.30 -9.07 7.28
N ASP A 10 -10.17 -8.81 5.99
CA ASP A 10 -10.38 -7.48 5.41
C ASP A 10 -11.83 -7.01 5.58
N GLU A 11 -12.81 -7.90 5.42
CA GLU A 11 -14.22 -7.59 5.63
C GLU A 11 -14.54 -7.35 7.11
N MET A 12 -14.05 -8.20 8.02
CA MET A 12 -14.18 -7.98 9.47
C MET A 12 -13.53 -6.67 9.91
N ARG A 13 -12.35 -6.35 9.35
CA ARG A 13 -11.64 -5.09 9.59
C ARG A 13 -12.43 -3.90 9.05
N ARG A 14 -12.99 -4.00 7.85
CA ARG A 14 -13.86 -2.97 7.27
C ARG A 14 -15.06 -2.70 8.17
N ALA A 15 -15.75 -3.76 8.59
CA ALA A 15 -16.90 -3.68 9.49
C ALA A 15 -16.52 -3.07 10.84
N TRP A 16 -15.37 -3.47 11.41
CA TRP A 16 -14.87 -2.89 12.66
C TRP A 16 -14.54 -1.41 12.51
N ILE A 17 -13.82 -1.00 11.46
CA ILE A 17 -13.49 0.42 11.23
C ILE A 17 -14.78 1.21 11.00
N ALA A 18 -15.72 0.71 10.20
CA ALA A 18 -16.99 1.39 9.97
C ALA A 18 -17.80 1.57 11.27
N ALA A 19 -17.73 0.60 12.19
CA ALA A 19 -18.38 0.68 13.50
C ALA A 19 -17.63 1.59 14.50
N HIS A 20 -16.31 1.72 14.38
CA HIS A 20 -15.45 2.43 15.35
C HIS A 20 -14.79 3.70 14.79
N GLN A 21 -15.17 4.14 13.59
CA GLN A 21 -14.63 5.35 12.95
C GLN A 21 -14.98 6.65 13.71
N GLY A 22 -16.04 6.62 14.53
CA GLY A 22 -16.53 7.78 15.25
C GLY A 22 -16.81 8.95 14.31
N VAL A 23 -16.37 10.15 14.71
CA VAL A 23 -16.55 11.38 13.93
C VAL A 23 -15.45 11.61 12.88
N TRP A 24 -14.41 10.77 12.86
CA TRP A 24 -13.21 10.99 12.06
C TRP A 24 -13.39 10.57 10.60
N THR A 25 -13.30 11.55 9.71
CA THR A 25 -13.50 11.33 8.27
C THR A 25 -12.32 10.64 7.61
N ILE A 26 -11.14 10.64 8.25
CA ILE A 26 -9.99 9.81 7.84
C ILE A 26 -10.30 8.32 7.97
N GLN A 27 -10.86 7.88 9.10
CA GLN A 27 -11.20 6.47 9.32
C GLN A 27 -12.33 6.01 8.39
N ARG A 28 -13.29 6.91 8.11
CA ARG A 28 -14.35 6.65 7.12
C ARG A 28 -13.81 6.38 5.72
N ARG A 29 -12.94 7.26 5.23
CA ARG A 29 -12.30 7.06 3.91
C ARG A 29 -11.53 5.74 3.85
N ARG A 30 -10.86 5.37 4.94
CA ARG A 30 -10.14 4.09 5.05
C ARG A 30 -11.08 2.89 4.93
N ALA A 31 -12.24 2.92 5.59
CA ALA A 31 -13.24 1.87 5.46
C ALA A 31 -13.78 1.77 4.01
N GLU A 32 -14.01 2.90 3.36
CA GLU A 32 -14.49 2.95 1.97
C GLU A 32 -13.47 2.41 0.96
N GLN A 33 -12.19 2.80 1.09
CA GLN A 33 -11.11 2.26 0.25
C GLN A 33 -10.94 0.76 0.42
N LEU A 34 -11.04 0.26 1.66
CA LEU A 34 -10.99 -1.17 1.94
C LEU A 34 -12.19 -1.90 1.32
N GLY A 35 -13.40 -1.36 1.48
CA GLY A 35 -14.61 -1.90 0.87
C GLY A 35 -14.54 -1.95 -0.65
N ARG A 36 -13.99 -0.91 -1.29
CA ARG A 36 -13.77 -0.89 -2.75
C ARG A 36 -12.83 -2.01 -3.19
N ARG A 37 -11.72 -2.24 -2.47
CA ARG A 37 -10.77 -3.32 -2.79
C ARG A 37 -11.39 -4.71 -2.62
N VAL A 38 -12.12 -4.94 -1.53
CA VAL A 38 -12.83 -6.21 -1.29
C VAL A 38 -13.86 -6.48 -2.38
N ARG A 39 -14.70 -5.48 -2.72
CA ARG A 39 -15.67 -5.59 -3.80
C ARG A 39 -15.03 -5.78 -5.18
N ALA A 40 -13.89 -5.14 -5.45
CA ALA A 40 -13.15 -5.36 -6.70
C ALA A 40 -12.68 -6.81 -6.83
N ARG A 41 -12.18 -7.42 -5.75
CA ARG A 41 -11.77 -8.84 -5.75
C ARG A 41 -12.97 -9.78 -5.89
N GLN A 42 -14.06 -9.52 -5.18
CA GLN A 42 -15.29 -10.31 -5.30
C GLN A 42 -15.87 -10.24 -6.72
N ARG A 43 -15.88 -9.05 -7.34
CA ARG A 43 -16.27 -8.88 -8.74
C ARG A 43 -15.40 -9.68 -9.70
N HIS A 44 -14.08 -9.67 -9.51
CA HIS A 44 -13.16 -10.46 -10.33
C HIS A 44 -13.44 -11.97 -10.22
N ILE A 45 -13.83 -12.47 -9.04
CA ILE A 45 -14.20 -13.88 -8.85
C ILE A 45 -15.57 -14.18 -9.48
N ALA A 46 -16.52 -13.27 -9.31
CA ALA A 46 -17.90 -13.44 -9.79
C ALA A 46 -18.08 -13.06 -11.27
N SER A 47 -17.02 -12.58 -11.94
CA SER A 47 -17.08 -11.98 -13.28
C SER A 47 -18.18 -10.92 -13.41
N ALA A 48 -18.43 -10.17 -12.33
CA ALA A 48 -19.52 -9.20 -12.24
C ALA A 48 -19.06 -7.82 -12.74
N VAL A 49 -19.96 -7.11 -13.44
CA VAL A 49 -19.70 -5.78 -13.99
C VAL A 49 -19.57 -4.76 -12.84
N PRO A 50 -18.57 -3.85 -12.88
CA PRO A 50 -18.47 -2.72 -11.98
C PRO A 50 -19.68 -1.78 -12.03
N ASP A 51 -20.33 -1.54 -10.89
CA ASP A 51 -21.24 -0.39 -10.72
C ASP A 51 -20.42 0.87 -10.34
N PRO A 52 -20.49 1.95 -11.14
CA PRO A 52 -19.80 3.21 -10.83
C PRO A 52 -20.25 3.88 -9.52
N HIS A 53 -21.50 3.69 -9.10
CA HIS A 53 -22.06 4.36 -7.92
C HIS A 53 -21.57 3.73 -6.62
N ASP A 54 -21.26 2.45 -6.66
CA ASP A 54 -20.79 1.71 -5.51
C ASP A 54 -19.37 2.10 -5.09
N ASP A 55 -18.54 2.59 -6.02
CA ASP A 55 -17.11 2.82 -5.81
C ASP A 55 -16.75 4.29 -5.49
N THR A 56 -17.73 5.12 -5.11
CA THR A 56 -17.46 6.50 -4.67
C THR A 56 -16.63 6.50 -3.38
N LEU A 57 -15.51 7.21 -3.41
CA LEU A 57 -14.62 7.37 -2.26
C LEU A 57 -14.67 8.80 -1.75
N LEU A 58 -14.60 9.00 -0.44
CA LEU A 58 -14.35 10.32 0.10
C LEU A 58 -13.07 10.92 -0.53
N PRO A 59 -13.09 12.21 -0.93
CA PRO A 59 -11.92 12.91 -1.43
C PRO A 59 -10.75 12.85 -0.43
N PRO A 60 -9.50 12.94 -0.91
CA PRO A 60 -8.35 13.07 -0.05
C PRO A 60 -8.40 14.34 0.79
N LEU A 61 -7.70 14.33 1.93
CA LEU A 61 -7.68 15.43 2.91
C LEU A 61 -7.48 16.82 2.27
N TRP A 62 -6.65 16.93 1.23
CA TRP A 62 -6.34 18.19 0.55
C TRP A 62 -7.40 18.68 -0.45
N LEU A 63 -8.33 17.82 -0.87
CA LEU A 63 -9.47 18.15 -1.75
C LEU A 63 -10.81 18.07 -1.01
N ARG A 64 -10.79 17.77 0.29
CA ARG A 64 -12.00 17.53 1.07
C ARG A 64 -12.56 18.85 1.58
N THR A 65 -13.86 19.05 1.36
CA THR A 65 -14.61 20.14 1.97
C THR A 65 -14.87 19.84 3.44
N ALA A 66 -14.36 20.67 4.36
CA ALA A 66 -14.53 20.49 5.80
C ALA A 66 -15.90 20.99 6.26
N GLN A 67 -16.92 20.13 6.18
CA GLN A 67 -18.29 20.48 6.59
C GLN A 67 -18.62 20.07 8.04
N SER A 68 -17.93 19.09 8.61
CA SER A 68 -18.15 18.65 10.00
C SER A 68 -17.07 19.21 10.93
N PRO A 69 -17.36 19.44 12.23
CA PRO A 69 -16.37 19.93 13.20
C PRO A 69 -15.16 18.99 13.33
N ALA A 70 -15.38 17.68 13.24
CA ALA A 70 -14.29 16.71 13.22
C ALA A 70 -13.43 16.82 11.95
N SER A 71 -14.03 17.05 10.78
CA SER A 71 -13.28 17.32 9.56
C SER A 71 -12.51 18.64 9.62
N GLN A 72 -13.02 19.65 10.33
CA GLN A 72 -12.30 20.90 10.56
C GLN A 72 -11.09 20.67 11.46
N LEU A 73 -11.23 19.90 12.55
CA LEU A 73 -10.10 19.52 13.41
C LEU A 73 -9.02 18.74 12.65
N GLU A 74 -9.41 17.82 11.77
CA GLU A 74 -8.46 17.11 10.90
C GLU A 74 -7.69 18.08 9.99
N VAL A 75 -8.39 19.02 9.35
CA VAL A 75 -7.77 20.01 8.46
C VAL A 75 -6.89 20.99 9.23
N VAL A 76 -7.35 21.50 10.37
CA VAL A 76 -6.58 22.42 11.23
C VAL A 76 -5.33 21.73 11.76
N GLY A 77 -5.42 20.48 12.23
CA GLY A 77 -4.26 19.72 12.69
C GLY A 77 -3.23 19.50 11.58
N VAL A 78 -3.70 19.17 10.38
CA VAL A 78 -2.84 19.03 9.20
C VAL A 78 -2.18 20.36 8.82
N LEU A 79 -2.93 21.46 8.81
CA LEU A 79 -2.41 22.79 8.50
C LEU A 79 -1.41 23.28 9.54
N ALA A 80 -1.70 23.08 10.83
CA ALA A 80 -0.79 23.42 11.92
C ALA A 80 0.53 22.66 11.78
N LEU A 81 0.48 21.35 11.50
CA LEU A 81 1.70 20.57 11.30
C LEU A 81 2.47 21.01 10.04
N ALA A 82 1.76 21.31 8.95
CA ALA A 82 2.38 21.83 7.73
C ALA A 82 3.02 23.22 7.92
N LEU A 83 2.49 24.05 8.82
CA LEU A 83 3.08 25.36 9.15
C LEU A 83 4.32 25.24 10.04
N VAL A 84 4.31 24.33 11.02
CA VAL A 84 5.46 24.13 11.93
C VAL A 84 6.59 23.38 11.23
N LEU A 85 6.25 22.41 10.38
CA LEU A 85 7.19 21.51 9.69
C LEU A 85 7.02 21.54 8.16
N PRO A 86 7.20 22.70 7.49
CA PRO A 86 6.89 22.83 6.07
C PRO A 86 7.77 21.95 5.18
N LEU A 87 9.07 21.88 5.49
CA LEU A 87 10.04 21.10 4.72
C LEU A 87 9.83 19.61 4.94
N GLY A 88 9.66 19.20 6.20
CA GLY A 88 9.38 17.80 6.58
C GLY A 88 8.04 17.31 6.03
N TRP A 89 7.03 18.18 5.98
CA TRP A 89 5.74 17.87 5.38
C TRP A 89 5.84 17.63 3.87
N LEU A 90 6.48 18.56 3.15
CA LEU A 90 6.68 18.43 1.70
C LEU A 90 7.52 17.20 1.36
N ALA A 91 8.63 17.00 2.07
CA ALA A 91 9.49 15.84 1.91
C ALA A 91 8.74 14.55 2.21
N GLY A 92 7.94 14.51 3.28
CA GLY A 92 7.12 13.35 3.65
C GLY A 92 6.07 13.00 2.60
N ARG A 93 5.44 14.01 1.99
CA ARG A 93 4.50 13.80 0.87
C ARG A 93 5.19 13.25 -0.37
N ILE A 94 6.36 13.78 -0.72
CA ILE A 94 7.18 13.27 -1.83
C ILE A 94 7.58 11.82 -1.54
N PHE A 95 8.03 11.54 -0.32
CA PHE A 95 8.46 10.21 0.09
C PHE A 95 7.31 9.19 0.09
N HIS A 96 6.12 9.58 0.53
CA HIS A 96 4.91 8.78 0.36
C HIS A 96 4.62 8.49 -1.12
N ALA A 97 4.73 9.50 -2.00
CA ALA A 97 4.52 9.33 -3.43
C ALA A 97 5.57 8.43 -4.09
N THR A 98 6.84 8.48 -3.67
CA THR A 98 7.88 7.60 -4.21
C THR A 98 7.72 6.15 -3.73
N LEU A 99 7.36 5.94 -2.46
CA LEU A 99 7.07 4.60 -1.93
C LEU A 99 5.87 3.96 -2.61
N THR A 100 4.80 4.72 -2.83
CA THR A 100 3.60 4.21 -3.52
C THR A 100 3.86 3.85 -4.98
N ARG A 101 4.77 4.54 -5.68
CA ARG A 101 5.21 4.18 -7.04
C ARG A 101 6.00 2.87 -7.11
N GLN A 102 6.65 2.46 -6.01
CA GLN A 102 7.38 1.19 -5.95
C GLN A 102 6.47 -0.02 -5.73
N ILE A 103 5.17 0.20 -5.52
CA ILE A 103 4.17 -0.85 -5.31
C ILE A 103 3.42 -1.09 -6.64
N PRO A 104 3.28 -2.33 -7.12
CA PRO A 104 3.64 -3.61 -6.48
C PRO A 104 5.05 -4.12 -6.80
N GLY A 105 5.89 -3.31 -7.47
CA GLY A 105 7.21 -3.70 -7.95
C GLY A 105 8.15 -4.21 -6.85
N THR A 106 8.96 -3.32 -6.28
CA THR A 106 9.92 -3.67 -5.21
C THR A 106 9.22 -3.92 -3.87
N LEU A 107 8.16 -3.17 -3.60
CA LEU A 107 7.38 -3.27 -2.37
C LEU A 107 6.04 -3.96 -2.63
N ARG A 108 5.69 -4.92 -1.78
CA ARG A 108 4.40 -5.60 -1.80
C ARG A 108 3.29 -4.74 -1.19
N ALA A 109 3.64 -3.88 -0.23
CA ALA A 109 2.71 -3.02 0.49
C ALA A 109 3.44 -1.77 1.05
N TYR A 110 2.73 -0.88 1.74
CA TYR A 110 3.34 0.35 2.26
C TYR A 110 3.92 0.14 3.66
N PRO A 111 5.20 0.49 3.92
CA PRO A 111 5.88 0.21 5.20
C PRO A 111 5.48 1.19 6.33
N ILE A 112 4.25 1.12 6.85
CA ILE A 112 3.76 2.05 7.88
C ILE A 112 4.61 2.01 9.17
N PRO A 113 4.91 0.82 9.75
CA PRO A 113 5.69 0.76 10.98
C PRO A 113 7.08 1.37 10.82
N ALA A 114 7.81 1.04 9.75
CA ALA A 114 9.13 1.62 9.53
C ALA A 114 9.05 3.15 9.40
N MET A 115 8.07 3.69 8.68
CA MET A 115 7.92 5.14 8.54
C MET A 115 7.69 5.84 9.90
N LEU A 116 6.75 5.34 10.70
CA LEU A 116 6.45 5.95 12.00
C LEU A 116 7.60 5.79 12.99
N TRP A 117 8.18 4.59 13.08
CA TRP A 117 9.29 4.34 14.00
C TRP A 117 10.57 5.05 13.59
N SER A 118 10.86 5.18 12.29
CA SER A 118 11.97 6.02 11.83
C SER A 118 11.79 7.47 12.26
N GLY A 119 10.57 8.00 12.21
CA GLY A 119 10.27 9.34 12.74
C GLY A 119 10.54 9.47 14.23
N VAL A 120 10.14 8.47 15.03
CA VAL A 120 10.39 8.43 16.49
C VAL A 120 11.89 8.32 16.79
N VAL A 121 12.59 7.40 16.12
CA VAL A 121 14.03 7.16 16.31
C VAL A 121 14.85 8.39 15.94
N LEU A 122 14.46 9.13 14.90
CA LEU A 122 15.11 10.37 14.52
C LEU A 122 14.71 11.55 15.42
N GLY A 123 13.44 11.62 15.83
CA GLY A 123 12.88 12.72 16.62
C GLY A 123 13.30 12.71 18.09
N ALA A 124 13.32 11.53 18.73
CA ALA A 124 13.67 11.38 20.13
C ALA A 124 15.03 12.00 20.52
N PRO A 125 16.15 11.72 19.82
CA PRO A 125 17.43 12.34 20.15
C PRO A 125 17.42 13.85 19.93
N ILE A 126 16.67 14.37 18.94
CA ILE A 126 16.57 15.80 18.70
C ILE A 126 15.92 16.50 19.90
N VAL A 127 14.83 15.94 20.43
CA VAL A 127 14.16 16.49 21.62
C VAL A 127 15.08 16.45 22.83
N VAL A 128 15.75 15.32 23.07
CA VAL A 128 16.68 15.18 24.21
C VAL A 128 17.84 16.17 24.10
N LEU A 129 18.51 16.26 22.95
CA LEU A 129 19.64 17.16 22.75
C LEU A 129 19.23 18.64 22.84
N SER A 130 18.05 18.98 22.33
CA SER A 130 17.53 20.36 22.38
C SER A 130 17.15 20.81 23.79
N CYS A 131 16.74 19.88 24.66
CA CYS A 131 16.44 20.18 26.06
C CYS A 131 17.70 20.23 26.95
N TRP A 132 18.76 19.49 26.60
CA TRP A 132 19.91 19.28 27.48
C TRP A 132 21.15 20.09 27.12
N VAL A 133 21.41 20.35 25.83
CA VAL A 133 22.73 20.80 25.35
C VAL A 133 22.69 22.17 24.70
N VAL A 134 21.57 22.51 24.07
CA VAL A 134 21.47 23.69 23.21
C VAL A 134 20.67 24.77 23.91
N SER A 135 21.26 25.95 24.12
CA SER A 135 20.49 27.13 24.50
C SER A 135 19.45 27.41 23.41
N LEU A 136 18.16 27.46 23.76
CA LEU A 136 17.05 27.54 22.78
C LEU A 136 17.22 28.68 21.77
N ARG A 137 17.95 29.73 22.11
CA ARG A 137 18.15 30.90 21.23
C ARG A 137 19.23 30.68 20.17
N ASP A 138 20.32 30.00 20.49
CA ASP A 138 21.50 29.90 19.62
C ASP A 138 21.48 28.67 18.70
N GLY A 139 20.70 27.63 19.04
CA GLY A 139 20.55 26.45 18.19
C GLY A 139 19.11 26.08 17.82
N ALA A 140 18.15 27.00 18.01
CA ALA A 140 16.76 26.80 17.57
C ALA A 140 16.67 26.45 16.09
N LEU A 141 17.42 27.13 15.22
CA LEU A 141 17.40 26.87 13.78
C LEU A 141 17.89 25.45 13.47
N THR A 142 18.99 25.03 14.10
CA THR A 142 19.56 23.68 13.91
C THR A 142 18.61 22.61 14.42
N ALA A 143 18.05 22.78 15.62
CA ALA A 143 17.05 21.86 16.18
C ALA A 143 15.79 21.78 15.30
N TRP A 144 15.32 22.92 14.80
CA TRP A 144 14.19 23.00 13.89
C TRP A 144 14.46 22.28 12.57
N LEU A 145 15.63 22.46 11.96
CA LEU A 145 16.03 21.75 10.72
C LEU A 145 16.14 20.24 10.94
N CYS A 146 16.74 19.81 12.05
CA CYS A 146 16.76 18.39 12.42
C CYS A 146 15.33 17.84 12.59
N ALA A 147 14.44 18.60 13.21
CA ALA A 147 13.04 18.21 13.35
C ALA A 147 12.33 18.06 12.00
N GLN A 148 12.67 18.85 10.97
CA GLN A 148 12.15 18.65 9.61
C GLN A 148 12.55 17.28 9.04
N LEU A 149 13.81 16.86 9.25
CA LEU A 149 14.29 15.56 8.80
C LEU A 149 13.56 14.41 9.50
N ALA A 150 13.39 14.49 10.81
CA ALA A 150 12.63 13.49 11.57
C ALA A 150 11.14 13.47 11.20
N ALA A 151 10.56 14.63 10.87
CA ALA A 151 9.17 14.74 10.45
C ALA A 151 8.89 14.07 9.10
N THR A 152 9.89 13.97 8.21
CA THR A 152 9.75 13.39 6.86
C THR A 152 9.15 11.97 6.87
N PRO A 153 9.77 10.97 7.54
CA PRO A 153 9.20 9.62 7.60
C PRO A 153 7.93 9.56 8.46
N ALA A 154 7.80 10.39 9.49
CA ALA A 154 6.58 10.44 10.32
C ALA A 154 5.36 10.86 9.49
N VAL A 155 5.48 11.96 8.74
CA VAL A 155 4.42 12.46 7.84
C VAL A 155 4.11 11.43 6.76
N ALA A 156 5.11 10.79 6.17
CA ALA A 156 4.91 9.72 5.20
C ALA A 156 4.12 8.54 5.82
N GLY A 157 4.40 8.16 7.07
CA GLY A 157 3.64 7.14 7.80
C GLY A 157 2.19 7.53 8.05
N VAL A 158 1.93 8.78 8.45
CA VAL A 158 0.59 9.33 8.64
C VAL A 158 -0.21 9.32 7.34
N TYR A 159 0.39 9.71 6.22
CA TYR A 159 -0.24 9.59 4.90
C TYR A 159 -0.54 8.14 4.53
N GLY A 160 0.37 7.21 4.84
CA GLY A 160 0.12 5.77 4.68
C GLY A 160 -1.14 5.31 5.42
N ILE A 161 -1.34 5.77 6.66
CA ILE A 161 -2.55 5.50 7.43
C ILE A 161 -3.78 6.18 6.81
N ALA A 162 -3.67 7.45 6.44
CA ALA A 162 -4.77 8.27 5.94
C ALA A 162 -5.26 7.83 4.55
N ASP A 163 -4.38 7.30 3.71
CA ASP A 163 -4.68 6.65 2.43
C ASP A 163 -4.98 5.14 2.59
N GLY A 164 -5.23 4.70 3.82
CA GLY A 164 -5.83 3.39 4.12
C GLY A 164 -4.91 2.19 3.89
N TRP A 165 -3.58 2.39 3.86
CA TRP A 165 -2.65 1.29 3.64
C TRP A 165 -2.63 0.26 4.77
N LEU A 166 -3.03 0.62 5.99
CA LEU A 166 -3.21 -0.35 7.09
C LEU A 166 -4.18 -1.48 6.76
N ALA A 167 -5.04 -1.28 5.75
CA ALA A 167 -5.95 -2.31 5.30
C ALA A 167 -5.25 -3.42 4.50
N VAL A 168 -4.08 -3.14 3.91
CA VAL A 168 -3.30 -4.12 3.14
C VAL A 168 -2.47 -4.96 4.12
N PRO A 169 -2.56 -6.31 4.11
CA PRO A 169 -1.87 -7.17 5.08
C PRO A 169 -0.35 -6.97 5.17
N GLY A 170 0.30 -6.63 4.05
CA GLY A 170 1.74 -6.35 4.04
C GLY A 170 2.11 -5.05 4.75
N SER A 171 1.19 -4.09 4.91
CA SER A 171 1.53 -2.75 5.40
C SER A 171 1.81 -2.69 6.90
N THR A 172 1.50 -3.75 7.66
CA THR A 172 1.85 -3.87 9.08
C THR A 172 3.21 -4.53 9.29
N GLN A 173 3.86 -4.98 8.22
CA GLN A 173 5.22 -5.48 8.29
C GLN A 173 6.19 -4.30 8.33
N TRP A 174 7.35 -4.50 8.95
CA TRP A 174 8.38 -3.47 9.04
C TRP A 174 8.78 -2.94 7.66
N TRP A 175 9.07 -3.86 6.73
CA TRP A 175 9.40 -3.53 5.35
C TRP A 175 8.88 -4.65 4.41
N PRO A 176 7.70 -4.49 3.78
CA PRO A 176 7.06 -5.54 3.00
C PRO A 176 7.65 -5.65 1.59
N LEU A 177 8.78 -6.34 1.47
CA LEU A 177 9.41 -6.61 0.17
C LEU A 177 8.57 -7.56 -0.68
N THR A 178 8.55 -7.33 -1.98
CA THR A 178 8.05 -8.32 -2.94
C THR A 178 9.03 -9.49 -2.97
N PRO A 179 8.59 -10.74 -2.75
CA PRO A 179 9.48 -11.90 -2.83
C PRO A 179 10.05 -12.02 -4.24
N ALA A 180 11.33 -12.39 -4.34
CA ALA A 180 11.97 -12.61 -5.63
C ALA A 180 11.17 -13.63 -6.44
N GLN A 181 10.89 -13.31 -7.71
CA GLN A 181 10.22 -14.25 -8.60
C GLN A 181 11.11 -15.48 -8.74
N ARG A 182 10.62 -16.63 -8.25
CA ARG A 182 11.33 -17.90 -8.45
C ARG A 182 11.37 -18.16 -9.97
N PRO A 183 12.56 -18.34 -10.57
CA PRO A 183 12.63 -18.69 -11.99
C PRO A 183 11.89 -20.01 -12.17
N LEU A 184 10.85 -19.99 -13.01
CA LEU A 184 10.13 -21.21 -13.37
C LEU A 184 11.11 -22.12 -14.10
N ASN A 185 11.31 -23.33 -13.58
CA ASN A 185 12.01 -24.34 -14.35
C ASN A 185 11.12 -24.76 -15.55
N SER A 186 11.74 -25.31 -16.60
CA SER A 186 11.00 -25.69 -17.82
C SER A 186 9.87 -26.69 -17.56
N ALA A 187 10.01 -27.56 -16.55
CA ALA A 187 8.99 -28.53 -16.17
C ALA A 187 7.79 -27.90 -15.44
N GLU A 188 8.04 -26.94 -14.55
CA GLU A 188 7.03 -26.15 -13.82
C GLU A 188 6.31 -25.18 -14.77
N ALA A 189 7.04 -24.57 -15.71
CA ALA A 189 6.46 -23.77 -16.77
C ALA A 189 5.53 -24.59 -17.66
N ALA A 190 5.95 -25.80 -18.06
CA ALA A 190 5.10 -26.74 -18.79
C ALA A 190 3.86 -27.13 -17.97
N GLN A 191 4.01 -27.36 -16.67
CA GLN A 191 2.88 -27.72 -15.80
C GLN A 191 1.85 -26.60 -15.62
N ILE A 192 2.28 -25.32 -15.62
CA ILE A 192 1.41 -24.15 -15.50
C ILE A 192 0.77 -23.77 -16.84
N LEU A 193 1.53 -23.86 -17.94
CA LEU A 193 1.04 -23.56 -19.30
C LEU A 193 0.17 -24.69 -19.87
N GLY A 194 0.04 -25.80 -19.15
CA GLY A 194 -0.49 -27.05 -19.68
C GLY A 194 0.60 -27.72 -20.49
N GLY A 195 1.13 -28.84 -19.99
CA GLY A 195 2.27 -29.50 -20.61
C GLY A 195 1.83 -30.07 -21.94
N TYR A 196 2.07 -29.35 -23.04
CA TYR A 196 1.84 -29.78 -24.42
C TYR A 196 0.63 -30.73 -24.59
N ASP A 197 -0.53 -30.40 -24.01
CA ASP A 197 -1.78 -31.07 -24.38
C ASP A 197 -2.37 -30.34 -25.60
N ILE A 198 -1.50 -30.12 -26.58
CA ILE A 198 -1.87 -29.77 -27.95
C ILE A 198 -2.18 -31.10 -28.65
N ASN A 199 -3.22 -31.77 -28.16
CA ASN A 199 -4.02 -32.67 -28.99
C ASN A 199 -5.07 -31.89 -29.80
N GLY A 200 -5.03 -30.55 -29.75
CA GLY A 200 -5.69 -29.71 -30.76
C GLY A 200 -5.01 -29.91 -32.11
N PRO A 201 -5.76 -29.93 -33.23
CA PRO A 201 -5.20 -30.20 -34.55
C PRO A 201 -4.06 -29.23 -34.83
N GLY A 202 -2.90 -29.77 -35.21
CA GLY A 202 -1.71 -28.99 -35.49
C GLY A 202 -2.00 -27.93 -36.55
N VAL A 203 -1.78 -26.66 -36.18
CA VAL A 203 -1.81 -25.52 -37.14
C VAL A 203 -0.59 -25.56 -38.08
N ILE A 204 0.37 -26.44 -37.78
CA ILE A 204 1.57 -26.67 -38.58
C ILE A 204 1.53 -28.12 -39.03
N ASP A 205 1.53 -28.35 -40.35
CA ASP A 205 1.69 -29.68 -40.92
C ASP A 205 3.00 -30.27 -40.42
N ALA A 206 2.92 -31.38 -39.69
CA ALA A 206 4.09 -32.16 -39.34
C ALA A 206 4.73 -32.65 -40.65
N GLN A 207 5.92 -32.14 -40.96
CA GLN A 207 6.70 -32.63 -42.09
C GLN A 207 6.94 -34.13 -41.88
N ALA A 208 6.54 -34.94 -42.87
CA ALA A 208 6.72 -36.38 -42.81
C ALA A 208 8.21 -36.70 -42.56
N LEU A 209 8.49 -37.42 -41.48
CA LEU A 209 9.81 -37.98 -41.26
C LEU A 209 10.03 -39.01 -42.37
N ASN A 210 11.07 -38.81 -43.18
CA ASN A 210 11.40 -39.67 -44.32
C ASN A 210 11.92 -41.06 -43.93
N GLU A 211 12.05 -41.37 -42.63
CA GLU A 211 12.62 -42.62 -42.17
C GLU A 211 11.76 -43.30 -41.10
N VAL A 212 11.48 -44.57 -41.34
CA VAL A 212 10.73 -45.46 -40.44
C VAL A 212 11.63 -45.80 -39.25
N GLY A 213 11.26 -45.33 -38.06
CA GLY A 213 11.95 -45.69 -36.81
C GLY A 213 11.83 -47.19 -36.50
N GLU A 214 12.89 -47.76 -35.93
CA GLU A 214 13.13 -49.20 -35.69
C GLU A 214 12.05 -49.96 -34.89
N ARG A 215 11.03 -49.29 -34.35
CA ARG A 215 9.97 -49.93 -33.55
C ARG A 215 8.77 -50.47 -34.34
N SER A 216 8.80 -50.41 -35.66
CA SER A 216 7.75 -50.99 -36.51
C SER A 216 8.33 -52.00 -37.50
N ARG A 217 8.67 -53.18 -36.99
CA ARG A 217 8.65 -54.42 -37.78
C ARG A 217 7.72 -55.41 -37.08
N PRO A 218 6.87 -56.12 -37.83
CA PRO A 218 5.89 -57.06 -37.28
C PRO A 218 6.55 -58.24 -36.55
#